data_AF-A0A957Q1M4-F1
#
_entry.id   AF-A0A957Q1M4-F1
#
_cell.length_a   1.000
_cell.length_b   1.000
_cell.length_c   1.000
_cell.angle_alpha   90.00
_cell.angle_beta   90.00
_cell.angle_gamma   90.00
#
_symmetry.space_group_name_H-M   'P 1'
#
loop_
_entity.id
_entity.type
_entity.pdbx_description
1 polymer ?
#
loop_
_entity_poly.entity_id
_entity_poly.type
_entity_poly.pdbx_seq_one_letter_code
_entity_poly.pdbx_strand_id
1 'polypeptide(L)'
;MNEIEQYEFDRVGYLVIKEMLSAAEVATLAAAIDELEEHALARIQAPPRKKAAWGHDYHADAERGYHAWGERAEGKTLMIEDFWNAGPAFDLLLDHPRTLSYISAILLGRYTINNSEIRIRYSGNASGTHMGGPIDHKYRYAFTGGRIDCMMVRMVYFVHDVGPDQGPFCVVPATHKSNYKSPYG
;
A
#
# COMPACT_ATOMS: atom_id res chain seq x y z
N MET A 1 -0.96 8.93 -16.88
CA MET A 1 -2.20 8.24 -17.29
C MET A 1 -2.59 8.67 -18.69
N ASN A 2 -2.83 7.73 -19.60
CA ASN A 2 -3.49 8.00 -20.88
C ASN A 2 -5.02 8.12 -20.71
N GLU A 3 -5.74 8.43 -21.80
CA GLU A 3 -7.21 8.63 -21.76
C GLU A 3 -7.98 7.38 -21.31
N ILE A 4 -7.54 6.19 -21.73
CA ILE A 4 -8.16 4.92 -21.34
C ILE A 4 -7.96 4.68 -19.84
N GLU A 5 -6.76 4.91 -19.33
CA GLU A 5 -6.46 4.78 -17.90
C GLU A 5 -7.26 5.79 -17.06
N GLN A 6 -7.45 7.02 -17.54
CA GLN A 6 -8.30 8.01 -16.86
C GLN A 6 -9.75 7.55 -16.81
N TYR A 7 -10.29 7.08 -17.93
CA TYR A 7 -11.63 6.54 -18.01
C TYR A 7 -11.82 5.32 -17.09
N GLU A 8 -10.90 4.36 -17.12
CA GLU A 8 -10.99 3.15 -16.30
C GLU A 8 -10.83 3.47 -14.80
N PHE A 9 -9.92 4.37 -14.43
CA PHE A 9 -9.79 4.78 -13.03
C PHE A 9 -11.06 5.47 -12.53
N ASP A 10 -11.67 6.39 -13.29
CA ASP A 10 -12.98 6.97 -12.91
C ASP A 10 -14.06 5.87 -12.79
N ARG A 11 -14.10 4.95 -13.75
CA ARG A 11 -15.15 3.93 -13.83
C ARG A 11 -15.08 2.96 -12.65
N VAL A 12 -13.88 2.43 -12.34
CA VAL A 12 -13.72 1.32 -11.38
C VAL A 12 -12.92 1.65 -10.13
N GLY A 13 -12.21 2.77 -10.08
CA GLY A 13 -11.48 3.25 -8.90
C GLY A 13 -10.10 2.64 -8.67
N TYR A 14 -9.58 1.87 -9.64
CA TYR A 14 -8.25 1.29 -9.58
C TYR A 14 -7.70 1.07 -10.99
N LEU A 15 -6.38 0.89 -11.09
CA LEU A 15 -5.68 0.48 -12.30
C LEU A 15 -4.67 -0.61 -11.99
N VAL A 16 -4.49 -1.53 -12.92
CA VAL A 16 -3.35 -2.45 -12.93
C VAL A 16 -2.33 -1.91 -13.93
N ILE A 17 -1.20 -1.44 -13.41
CA ILE A 17 -0.16 -0.80 -14.22
C ILE A 17 0.97 -1.82 -14.41
N LYS A 18 1.12 -2.30 -15.64
CA LYS A 18 2.18 -3.24 -15.98
C LYS A 18 3.54 -2.56 -16.01
N GLU A 19 4.56 -3.30 -15.55
CA GLU A 19 5.97 -2.90 -15.60
C GLU A 19 6.20 -1.53 -14.93
N MET A 20 5.44 -1.23 -13.87
CA MET A 20 5.56 0.04 -13.15
C MET A 20 7.02 0.28 -12.72
N LEU A 21 7.65 -0.77 -12.19
CA LEU A 21 9.07 -0.84 -11.88
C LEU A 21 9.77 -1.74 -12.89
N SER A 22 11.02 -1.43 -13.21
CA SER A 22 11.89 -2.30 -13.98
C SER A 22 12.32 -3.54 -13.17
N ALA A 23 12.79 -4.58 -13.86
CA ALA A 23 13.27 -5.81 -13.21
C ALA A 23 14.42 -5.55 -12.20
N ALA A 24 15.29 -4.57 -12.48
CA ALA A 24 16.39 -4.21 -11.58
C ALA A 24 15.89 -3.50 -10.31
N GLU A 25 14.92 -2.61 -10.44
CA GLU A 25 14.27 -1.93 -9.30
C GLU A 25 13.50 -2.93 -8.44
N VAL A 26 12.77 -3.86 -9.08
CA VAL A 26 12.10 -4.97 -8.38
C VAL A 26 13.10 -5.82 -7.61
N ALA A 27 14.20 -6.25 -8.23
CA ALA A 27 15.23 -7.05 -7.56
C ALA A 27 15.87 -6.31 -6.37
N THR A 28 16.10 -5.00 -6.52
CA THR A 28 16.67 -4.14 -5.46
C THR A 28 15.71 -4.05 -4.26
N LEU A 29 14.43 -3.78 -4.52
CA LEU A 29 13.41 -3.69 -3.47
C LEU A 29 13.15 -5.05 -2.81
N ALA A 30 13.08 -6.13 -3.58
CA ALA A 30 12.88 -7.49 -3.05
C ALA A 30 13.99 -7.86 -2.07
N ALA A 31 15.26 -7.67 -2.44
CA ALA A 31 16.39 -7.95 -1.57
C ALA A 31 16.38 -7.07 -0.29
N ALA A 32 15.99 -5.80 -0.40
CA ALA A 32 15.85 -4.91 0.76
C ALA A 32 14.69 -5.32 1.68
N ILE A 33 13.59 -5.81 1.11
CA ILE A 33 12.44 -6.31 1.87
C ILE A 33 12.81 -7.61 2.60
N ASP A 34 13.52 -8.54 1.96
CA ASP A 34 13.98 -9.78 2.59
C ASP A 34 14.91 -9.50 3.79
N GLU A 35 15.85 -8.55 3.64
CA GLU A 35 16.74 -8.14 4.72
C GLU A 35 15.96 -7.49 5.88
N LEU A 36 15.02 -6.59 5.55
CA LEU A 36 14.24 -5.89 6.55
C LEU A 36 13.26 -6.81 7.28
N GLU A 37 12.72 -7.83 6.59
CA GLU A 37 11.90 -8.89 7.19
C GLU A 37 12.67 -9.61 8.30
N GLU A 38 13.87 -10.12 8.00
CA GLU A 38 14.72 -10.80 8.99
C GLU A 38 15.08 -9.87 10.14
N HIS A 39 15.45 -8.63 9.83
CA HIS A 39 15.78 -7.62 10.83
C HIS A 39 14.63 -7.36 11.81
N ALA A 40 13.42 -7.18 11.27
CA ALA A 40 12.21 -6.90 12.04
C ALA A 40 11.77 -8.11 12.86
N LEU A 41 11.76 -9.31 12.28
CA LEU A 41 11.36 -10.54 12.98
C LEU A 41 12.26 -10.84 14.17
N ALA A 42 13.58 -10.65 14.02
CA ALA A 42 14.54 -10.86 15.12
C ALA A 42 14.28 -9.95 16.34
N ARG A 43 13.58 -8.83 16.15
CA ARG A 43 13.31 -7.81 17.17
C ARG A 43 11.81 -7.63 17.46
N ILE A 44 10.94 -8.45 16.86
CA ILE A 44 9.51 -8.18 16.81
C ILE A 44 8.81 -8.16 18.17
N GLN A 45 9.46 -8.67 19.23
CA GLN A 45 8.99 -8.62 20.62
C GLN A 45 9.84 -7.70 21.51
N ALA A 46 10.91 -7.11 20.99
CA ALA A 46 11.82 -6.26 21.74
C ALA A 46 11.20 -4.86 22.01
N PRO A 47 11.57 -4.21 23.12
CA PRO A 47 11.25 -2.81 23.34
C PRO A 47 12.05 -1.87 22.40
N PRO A 48 11.59 -0.63 22.18
CA PRO A 48 10.36 -0.06 22.69
C PRO A 48 9.12 -0.64 21.99
N ARG A 49 8.05 -0.79 22.77
CA ARG A 49 6.73 -1.28 22.31
C ARG A 49 5.77 -0.11 22.21
N LYS A 50 4.99 -0.03 21.13
CA LYS A 50 4.02 1.03 20.89
C LYS A 50 2.66 0.43 20.56
N LYS A 51 1.70 0.62 21.45
CA LYS A 51 0.30 0.24 21.21
C LYS A 51 -0.38 1.30 20.35
N ALA A 52 -0.83 0.91 19.16
CA ALA A 52 -1.66 1.76 18.33
C ALA A 52 -3.10 1.83 18.86
N ALA A 53 -3.79 2.92 18.53
CA ALA A 53 -5.21 3.11 18.87
C ALA A 53 -6.11 1.97 18.33
N TRP A 54 -5.68 1.34 17.24
CA TRP A 54 -6.41 0.26 16.55
C TRP A 54 -6.03 -1.15 17.05
N GLY A 55 -5.29 -1.25 18.16
CA GLY A 55 -5.09 -2.50 18.91
C GLY A 55 -3.81 -3.27 18.59
N HIS A 56 -3.11 -2.95 17.51
CA HIS A 56 -1.81 -3.54 17.22
C HIS A 56 -0.73 -3.04 18.20
N ASP A 57 0.13 -3.95 18.65
CA ASP A 57 1.29 -3.65 19.48
C ASP A 57 2.56 -3.81 18.64
N TYR A 58 3.22 -2.69 18.38
CA TYR A 58 4.36 -2.58 17.48
C TYR A 58 5.68 -2.64 18.23
N HIS A 59 6.67 -3.28 17.65
CA HIS A 59 8.07 -2.95 17.89
C HIS A 59 8.38 -1.65 17.14
N ALA A 60 8.99 -0.67 17.80
CA ALA A 60 9.45 0.55 17.15
C ALA A 60 10.99 0.54 17.10
N ASP A 61 11.54 0.51 15.89
CA ASP A 61 12.99 0.56 15.68
C ASP A 61 13.39 2.01 15.40
N ALA A 62 14.03 2.65 16.37
CA ALA A 62 14.44 4.05 16.24
C ALA A 62 15.67 4.25 15.36
N GLU A 63 16.50 3.22 15.18
CA GLU A 63 17.72 3.27 14.37
C GLU A 63 17.37 3.28 12.88
N ARG A 64 16.45 2.40 12.48
CA ARG A 64 15.96 2.26 11.10
C ARG A 64 14.63 2.99 10.84
N GLY A 65 14.03 3.57 11.88
CA GLY A 65 12.87 4.46 11.78
C GLY A 65 11.55 3.79 11.43
N TYR A 66 11.42 2.46 11.54
CA TYR A 66 10.20 1.73 11.20
C TYR A 66 9.42 1.24 12.43
N HIS A 67 8.17 0.84 12.22
CA HIS A 67 7.33 0.16 13.21
C HIS A 67 6.88 -1.20 12.67
N ALA A 68 7.00 -2.27 13.43
CA ALA A 68 6.62 -3.61 12.97
C ALA A 68 5.76 -4.38 13.95
N TRP A 69 4.82 -5.17 13.43
CA TRP A 69 4.06 -6.17 14.20
C TRP A 69 3.74 -7.38 13.33
N GLY A 70 3.39 -8.48 13.99
CA GLY A 70 3.08 -9.74 13.32
C GLY A 70 4.15 -10.79 13.59
N GLU A 71 4.16 -11.84 12.78
CA GLU A 71 5.06 -12.98 12.96
C GLU A 71 5.11 -13.83 11.67
N ARG A 72 6.22 -14.56 11.50
CA ARG A 72 6.40 -15.56 10.44
C ARG A 72 5.76 -16.89 10.84
N ALA A 73 4.48 -17.04 10.55
CA ALA A 73 3.74 -18.29 10.79
C ALA A 73 2.54 -18.46 9.82
N GLU A 74 2.02 -19.68 9.73
CA GLU A 74 0.82 -19.98 8.95
C GLU A 74 -0.39 -19.13 9.39
N GLY A 75 -1.11 -18.58 8.43
CA GLY A 75 -2.23 -17.67 8.66
C GLY A 75 -1.83 -16.24 9.03
N LYS A 76 -0.53 -15.95 9.22
CA LYS A 76 -0.05 -14.66 9.74
C LYS A 76 0.54 -13.77 8.65
N THR A 77 0.82 -12.53 9.05
CA THR A 77 1.46 -11.51 8.23
C THR A 77 2.51 -10.82 9.09
N LEU A 78 3.56 -10.31 8.46
CA LEU A 78 4.42 -9.28 9.03
C LEU A 78 4.05 -7.94 8.38
N MET A 79 3.83 -6.95 9.22
CA MET A 79 3.59 -5.58 8.82
C MET A 79 4.78 -4.73 9.25
N ILE A 80 5.33 -3.94 8.33
CA ILE A 80 6.40 -2.97 8.60
C ILE A 80 5.94 -1.61 8.04
N GLU A 81 5.74 -0.64 8.92
CA GLU A 81 5.26 0.70 8.61
C GLU A 81 6.39 1.72 8.76
N ASP A 82 6.28 2.85 8.03
CA ASP A 82 7.27 3.94 8.02
C ASP A 82 8.68 3.49 7.60
N PHE A 83 8.76 2.55 6.65
CA PHE A 83 10.01 1.89 6.24
C PHE A 83 10.96 2.77 5.41
N TRP A 84 10.62 4.03 5.12
CA TRP A 84 11.42 4.90 4.25
C TRP A 84 12.87 5.03 4.69
N ASN A 85 13.11 5.15 5.99
CA ASN A 85 14.46 5.27 6.55
C ASN A 85 15.11 3.92 6.88
N ALA A 86 14.44 2.81 6.58
CA ALA A 86 14.93 1.48 6.94
C ALA A 86 16.09 1.01 6.04
N GLY A 87 16.25 1.63 4.87
CA GLY A 87 17.38 1.42 3.98
C GLY A 87 17.29 2.28 2.71
N PRO A 88 18.43 2.62 2.08
CA PRO A 88 18.47 3.53 0.92
C PRO A 88 17.78 2.97 -0.33
N ALA A 89 17.53 1.66 -0.39
CA ALA A 89 16.80 1.04 -1.50
C ALA A 89 15.36 1.58 -1.63
N PHE A 90 14.75 2.05 -0.53
CA PHE A 90 13.38 2.54 -0.53
C PHE A 90 13.25 3.98 -1.04
N ASP A 91 14.35 4.75 -1.09
CA ASP A 91 14.36 6.12 -1.63
C ASP A 91 13.89 6.16 -3.09
N LEU A 92 14.18 5.09 -3.83
CA LEU A 92 13.72 4.86 -5.20
C LEU A 92 12.22 5.09 -5.38
N LEU A 93 11.40 4.74 -4.38
CA LEU A 93 9.95 4.88 -4.46
C LEU A 93 9.46 6.31 -4.15
N LEU A 94 10.28 7.15 -3.51
CA LEU A 94 9.91 8.52 -3.12
C LEU A 94 9.84 9.46 -4.34
N ASP A 95 10.77 9.30 -5.29
CA ASP A 95 10.89 10.15 -6.47
C ASP A 95 10.64 9.40 -7.80
N HIS A 96 10.17 8.15 -7.74
CA HIS A 96 9.92 7.32 -8.92
C HIS A 96 9.06 8.06 -9.98
N PRO A 97 9.63 8.44 -11.14
CA PRO A 97 8.99 9.39 -12.06
C PRO A 97 7.64 8.92 -12.58
N ARG A 98 7.53 7.62 -12.90
CA ARG A 98 6.28 7.05 -13.41
C ARG A 98 5.21 7.09 -12.34
N THR A 99 5.52 6.75 -11.09
CA THR A 99 4.58 6.88 -9.95
C THR A 99 4.08 8.31 -9.80
N LEU A 100 4.99 9.28 -9.75
CA LEU A 100 4.62 10.69 -9.60
C LEU A 100 3.72 11.17 -10.74
N SER A 101 3.90 10.65 -11.97
CA SER A 101 3.02 10.96 -13.09
C SER A 101 1.58 10.49 -12.87
N TYR A 102 1.35 9.31 -12.28
CA TYR A 102 0.00 8.85 -11.92
C TYR A 102 -0.56 9.65 -10.74
N ILE A 103 0.25 9.92 -9.71
CA ILE A 103 -0.16 10.73 -8.57
C ILE A 103 -0.63 12.11 -9.03
N SER A 104 0.12 12.78 -9.91
CA SER A 104 -0.23 14.12 -10.41
C SER A 104 -1.50 14.15 -11.28
N ALA A 105 -1.87 13.01 -11.88
CA ALA A 105 -3.10 12.87 -12.65
C ALA A 105 -4.34 12.60 -11.78
N ILE A 106 -4.14 12.02 -10.58
CA ILE A 106 -5.22 11.59 -9.67
C ILE A 106 -5.45 12.60 -8.54
N LEU A 107 -4.40 13.26 -8.06
CA LEU A 107 -4.45 14.24 -6.98
C LEU A 107 -4.31 15.65 -7.56
N LEU A 108 -5.16 16.56 -7.11
CA LEU A 108 -5.13 17.96 -7.52
C LEU A 108 -4.36 18.79 -6.50
N GLY A 109 -3.26 19.43 -6.93
CA GLY A 109 -2.44 20.29 -6.09
C GLY A 109 -1.21 19.60 -5.48
N ARG A 110 -0.75 20.09 -4.32
CA ARG A 110 0.42 19.54 -3.62
C ARG A 110 0.07 18.23 -2.93
N TYR A 111 0.84 17.18 -3.20
CA TYR A 111 0.71 15.89 -2.55
C TYR A 111 1.82 15.65 -1.51
N THR A 112 1.49 14.85 -0.50
CA THR A 112 2.42 14.37 0.53
C THR A 112 2.16 12.89 0.79
N ILE A 113 3.14 12.18 1.32
CA ILE A 113 2.98 10.79 1.75
C ILE A 113 2.21 10.78 3.08
N ASN A 114 1.09 10.05 3.13
CA ASN A 114 0.29 9.91 4.36
C ASN A 114 0.86 8.84 5.29
N ASN A 115 1.21 7.68 4.72
CA ASN A 115 1.80 6.55 5.39
C ASN A 115 2.49 5.64 4.36
N SER A 116 3.27 4.67 4.86
CA SER A 116 3.89 3.63 4.05
C SER A 116 3.83 2.30 4.78
N GLU A 117 3.62 1.21 4.04
CA GLU A 117 3.58 -0.12 4.60
C GLU A 117 4.22 -1.16 3.65
N ILE A 118 5.02 -2.05 4.21
CA ILE A 118 5.40 -3.34 3.63
C ILE A 118 4.54 -4.39 4.32
N ARG A 119 3.79 -5.14 3.52
CA ARG A 119 2.95 -6.23 3.99
C ARG A 119 3.45 -7.54 3.43
N ILE A 120 4.03 -8.36 4.29
CA ILE A 120 4.51 -9.70 3.97
C ILE A 120 3.48 -10.70 4.44
N ARG A 121 2.96 -11.54 3.53
CA ARG A 121 1.90 -12.51 3.83
C ARG A 121 2.47 -13.91 3.76
N TYR A 122 2.24 -14.67 4.82
CA TYR A 122 2.63 -16.07 4.87
C TYR A 122 1.45 -16.97 4.46
N SER A 123 1.75 -18.22 4.15
CA SER A 123 0.77 -19.22 3.70
C SER A 123 -0.47 -19.26 4.59
N GLY A 124 -1.65 -19.35 3.97
CA GLY A 124 -2.92 -19.41 4.68
C GLY A 124 -3.43 -18.07 5.24
N ASN A 125 -2.69 -16.97 5.08
CA ASN A 125 -3.16 -15.65 5.53
C ASN A 125 -4.29 -15.11 4.65
N ALA A 126 -5.25 -14.41 5.25
CA ALA A 126 -6.28 -13.64 4.55
C ALA A 126 -6.55 -12.31 5.26
N SER A 127 -7.05 -11.32 4.52
CA SER A 127 -7.48 -10.02 5.04
C SER A 127 -8.92 -9.73 4.63
N GLY A 128 -9.70 -9.16 5.54
CA GLY A 128 -11.05 -8.68 5.22
C GLY A 128 -11.06 -7.43 4.35
N THR A 129 -12.22 -7.12 3.77
CA THR A 129 -12.49 -5.83 3.15
C THR A 129 -12.51 -4.75 4.24
N HIS A 130 -11.96 -3.56 3.94
CA HIS A 130 -11.78 -2.51 4.94
C HIS A 130 -12.21 -1.11 4.47
N MET A 131 -12.47 -0.91 3.17
CA MET A 131 -12.91 0.36 2.59
C MET A 131 -13.90 0.13 1.43
N GLY A 132 -14.61 1.20 1.04
CA GLY A 132 -15.67 1.18 0.02
C GLY A 132 -17.04 1.53 0.64
N GLY A 133 -18.03 1.88 -0.19
CA GLY A 133 -19.32 2.35 0.33
C GLY A 133 -19.26 3.81 0.79
N PRO A 134 -20.14 4.25 1.71
CA PRO A 134 -20.10 5.59 2.27
C PRO A 134 -18.79 5.75 3.04
N ILE A 135 -17.91 6.60 2.53
CA ILE A 135 -16.56 6.80 3.04
C ILE A 135 -16.39 8.18 3.67
N ASP A 136 -15.46 8.28 4.61
CA ASP A 136 -15.06 9.55 5.19
C ASP A 136 -14.44 10.48 4.12
N HIS A 137 -14.58 11.79 4.33
CA HIS A 137 -14.07 12.83 3.44
C HIS A 137 -12.57 12.67 3.10
N LYS A 138 -11.76 12.09 4.00
CA LYS A 138 -10.35 11.78 3.80
C LYS A 138 -10.09 10.88 2.58
N TYR A 139 -11.06 10.04 2.20
CA TYR A 139 -10.94 9.06 1.11
C TYR A 139 -11.73 9.46 -0.15
N ARG A 140 -12.28 10.67 -0.17
CA ARG A 140 -13.19 11.15 -1.22
C ARG A 140 -12.56 11.06 -2.61
N TYR A 141 -13.37 10.58 -3.55
CA TYR A 141 -13.22 10.79 -4.99
C TYR A 141 -14.10 11.95 -5.46
N ALA A 142 -13.57 12.79 -6.35
CA ALA A 142 -14.37 13.75 -7.11
C ALA A 142 -13.85 13.92 -8.53
N PHE A 143 -14.70 14.48 -9.39
CA PHE A 143 -14.34 14.90 -10.73
C PHE A 143 -14.70 16.38 -10.89
N THR A 144 -13.69 17.25 -10.96
CA THR A 144 -13.88 18.71 -10.91
C THR A 144 -12.99 19.38 -11.95
N GLY A 145 -13.54 20.30 -12.75
CA GLY A 145 -12.76 21.02 -13.77
C GLY A 145 -12.16 20.11 -14.86
N GLY A 146 -12.85 19.01 -15.19
CA GLY A 146 -12.38 18.04 -16.20
C GLY A 146 -11.28 17.10 -15.71
N ARG A 147 -11.05 17.01 -14.40
CA ARG A 147 -9.94 16.25 -13.79
C ARG A 147 -10.44 15.40 -12.63
N ILE A 148 -9.80 14.25 -12.44
CA ILE A 148 -9.90 13.47 -11.20
C ILE A 148 -9.27 14.27 -10.06
N ASP A 149 -9.92 14.24 -8.90
CA ASP A 149 -9.48 14.88 -7.66
C ASP A 149 -9.79 13.97 -6.47
N CYS A 150 -8.89 13.01 -6.23
CA CYS A 150 -8.91 12.21 -5.00
C CYS A 150 -8.24 12.98 -3.86
N MET A 151 -8.74 12.80 -2.64
CA MET A 151 -8.03 13.27 -1.44
C MET A 151 -6.84 12.36 -1.07
N MET A 152 -6.87 11.09 -1.49
CA MET A 152 -5.82 10.11 -1.24
C MET A 152 -5.81 9.06 -2.35
N VAL A 153 -4.62 8.59 -2.71
CA VAL A 153 -4.41 7.43 -3.59
C VAL A 153 -3.39 6.50 -2.95
N ARG A 154 -3.57 5.19 -3.13
CA ARG A 154 -2.60 4.18 -2.68
C ARG A 154 -1.88 3.59 -3.88
N MET A 155 -0.55 3.63 -3.85
CA MET A 155 0.30 2.96 -4.82
C MET A 155 0.74 1.62 -4.21
N VAL A 156 0.36 0.52 -4.85
CA VAL A 156 0.72 -0.83 -4.42
C VAL A 156 1.71 -1.41 -5.42
N TYR A 157 2.92 -1.71 -4.94
CA TYR A 157 3.97 -2.34 -5.74
C TYR A 157 4.07 -3.81 -5.37
N PHE A 158 4.09 -4.67 -6.37
CA PHE A 158 4.41 -6.09 -6.19
C PHE A 158 5.88 -6.29 -6.53
N VAL A 159 6.65 -6.76 -5.56
CA VAL A 159 8.10 -7.05 -5.72
C VAL A 159 8.37 -8.55 -5.96
N HIS A 160 7.32 -9.36 -5.94
CA HIS A 160 7.30 -10.75 -6.36
C HIS A 160 6.02 -11.02 -7.14
N ASP A 161 6.03 -12.05 -7.98
CA ASP A 161 4.83 -12.51 -8.66
C ASP A 161 3.81 -13.06 -7.65
N VAL A 162 2.54 -12.72 -7.86
CA VAL A 162 1.42 -13.22 -7.05
C VAL A 162 0.39 -13.85 -7.98
N GLY A 163 0.40 -15.17 -8.01
CA GLY A 163 -0.59 -15.98 -8.74
C GLY A 163 -1.97 -15.96 -8.09
N PRO A 164 -3.00 -16.47 -8.79
CA PRO A 164 -4.39 -16.47 -8.32
C PRO A 164 -4.60 -17.22 -7.00
N ASP A 165 -3.81 -18.27 -6.75
CA ASP A 165 -3.90 -19.09 -5.54
C ASP A 165 -2.96 -18.61 -4.42
N GLN A 166 -2.20 -17.54 -4.65
CA GLN A 166 -1.23 -16.99 -3.68
C GLN A 166 -1.80 -15.79 -2.90
N GLY A 167 -3.12 -15.63 -2.92
CA GLY A 167 -3.81 -14.52 -2.27
C GLY A 167 -3.53 -13.18 -2.96
N PRO A 168 -3.96 -12.98 -4.22
CA PRO A 168 -3.79 -11.71 -4.90
C PRO A 168 -4.53 -10.57 -4.18
N PHE A 169 -4.13 -9.33 -4.49
CA PHE A 169 -4.88 -8.17 -4.05
C PHE A 169 -6.24 -8.12 -4.75
N CYS A 170 -7.30 -7.98 -3.97
CA CYS A 170 -8.68 -7.98 -4.45
C CYS A 170 -9.35 -6.64 -4.15
N VAL A 171 -10.14 -6.16 -5.12
CA VAL A 171 -10.94 -4.95 -5.01
C VAL A 171 -12.34 -5.20 -5.56
N VAL A 172 -13.32 -4.49 -5.03
CA VAL A 172 -14.67 -4.45 -5.60
C VAL A 172 -14.78 -3.18 -6.47
N PRO A 173 -14.92 -3.31 -7.80
CA PRO A 173 -14.98 -2.18 -8.71
C PRO A 173 -16.05 -1.14 -8.33
N ALA A 174 -15.76 0.13 -8.60
CA ALA A 174 -16.65 1.29 -8.43
C ALA A 174 -17.06 1.63 -6.98
N THR A 175 -16.59 0.90 -5.97
CA THR A 175 -16.94 1.16 -4.56
C THR A 175 -16.28 2.42 -3.96
N HIS A 176 -15.30 3.00 -4.65
CA HIS A 176 -14.67 4.28 -4.28
C HIS A 176 -15.64 5.48 -4.39
N LYS A 177 -16.77 5.33 -5.11
CA LYS A 177 -17.80 6.36 -5.30
C LYS A 177 -19.22 5.90 -4.94
N SER A 178 -19.35 4.73 -4.31
CA SER A 178 -20.65 4.22 -3.88
C SER A 178 -21.14 4.94 -2.62
N ASN A 179 -22.37 5.45 -2.62
CA ASN A 179 -22.94 6.19 -1.47
C ASN A 179 -23.75 5.32 -0.49
N TYR A 180 -23.83 4.01 -0.73
CA TYR A 180 -24.55 3.06 0.10
C TYR A 180 -23.66 1.88 0.44
N LYS A 181 -23.92 1.25 1.58
CA LYS A 181 -23.19 0.04 1.98
C LYS A 181 -23.51 -1.08 1.00
N SER A 182 -22.48 -1.87 0.69
CA SER A 182 -22.65 -3.13 -0.05
C SER A 182 -23.63 -4.04 0.72
N PRO A 183 -24.66 -4.59 0.07
CA PRO A 183 -25.54 -5.58 0.70
C PRO A 183 -24.93 -6.99 0.76
N TYR A 184 -23.74 -7.19 0.17
CA TYR A 184 -23.12 -8.51 0.00
C TYR A 184 -21.95 -8.79 0.98
N GLY A 185 -21.74 -7.90 1.95
CA GLY A 185 -20.52 -7.84 2.76
C GLY A 185 -19.40 -7.14 2.01
#